data_AF-A0A0M8PA61-F1
#
_entry.id   AF-A0A0M8PA61-F1
#
_cell.length_a   1.000
_cell.length_b   1.000
_cell.length_c   1.000
_cell.angle_alpha   90.00
_cell.angle_beta   90.00
_cell.angle_gamma   90.00
#
_symmetry.space_group_name_H-M   'P 1'
#
loop_
_entity.id
_entity.type
_entity.pdbx_description
1 polymer ?
#
loop_
_entity_poly.entity_id
_entity_poly.type
_entity_poly.pdbx_seq_one_letter_code
_entity_poly.pdbx_strand_id
1 'polypeptide(L)'
;MLDSLVSDDKFDILDLDTFMVDAVRHDDAQFAEALLSHGLPLHPDYALGAAKWKAKNVLEALFKNGWNINKPISDAQPPVLGFVAQDQDMVSWLLRYGADPNQKCQIDLTPLSYAVHYAPVSNIKLFLGNGGDTQQGQLLFHAMDRESEVIEVLTLLLKEGAPYNATMYQNNPFSWSLHAFMGLGTILHKATELGKVDVVRLLEDSIDH
;
A
#
# COMPACT_ATOMS: atom_id res chain seq x y z
N MET A 1 -1.75 61.48 -6.72
CA MET A 1 -1.73 60.50 -5.62
C MET A 1 -2.80 59.48 -5.93
N LEU A 2 -2.44 58.49 -6.74
CA LEU A 2 -3.28 57.37 -7.10
C LEU A 2 -2.48 56.10 -6.79
N ASP A 3 -3.22 55.17 -6.21
CA ASP A 3 -3.13 53.71 -6.33
C ASP A 3 -2.17 52.88 -5.46
N SER A 4 -2.89 52.09 -4.64
CA SER A 4 -2.70 50.67 -4.31
C SER A 4 -1.57 50.28 -3.36
N LEU A 5 -1.93 50.34 -2.08
CA LEU A 5 -1.70 49.25 -1.13
C LEU A 5 -2.29 47.94 -1.67
N VAL A 6 -1.46 47.12 -2.30
CA VAL A 6 -1.63 45.66 -2.34
C VAL A 6 -0.23 45.11 -2.11
N SER A 7 0.09 44.77 -0.86
CA SER A 7 1.16 43.79 -0.66
C SER A 7 0.65 42.51 -1.29
N ASP A 8 1.35 42.06 -2.32
CA ASP A 8 1.14 40.80 -3.00
C ASP A 8 1.46 39.70 -1.97
N ASP A 9 0.52 39.42 -1.05
CA ASP A 9 0.53 38.28 -0.12
C ASP A 9 0.36 37.01 -0.96
N LYS A 10 1.39 36.70 -1.73
CA LYS A 10 1.56 35.39 -2.34
C LYS A 10 1.85 34.43 -1.19
N PHE A 11 0.79 33.78 -0.71
CA PHE A 11 0.94 32.54 0.03
C PHE A 11 1.89 31.64 -0.75
N ASP A 12 3.00 31.25 -0.14
CA ASP A 12 3.91 30.30 -0.77
C ASP A 12 3.19 28.95 -0.82
N ILE A 13 3.46 28.13 -1.83
CA ILE A 13 2.84 26.80 -1.96
C ILE A 13 3.14 25.96 -0.71
N LEU A 14 4.30 26.20 -0.10
CA LEU A 14 4.74 25.59 1.17
C LEU A 14 3.81 25.92 2.36
N ASP A 15 3.20 27.11 2.37
CA ASP A 15 2.24 27.49 3.41
C ASP A 15 0.92 26.74 3.22
N LEU A 16 0.48 26.56 1.98
CA LEU A 16 -0.74 25.82 1.63
C LEU A 16 -0.63 24.32 1.94
N ASP A 17 0.55 23.71 1.72
CA ASP A 17 0.85 22.34 2.15
C ASP A 17 0.68 22.16 3.65
N THR A 18 1.20 23.12 4.43
CA THR A 18 1.10 23.11 5.89
C THR A 18 -0.35 23.21 6.35
N PHE A 19 -1.15 24.09 5.71
CA PHE A 19 -2.57 24.21 6.00
C PHE A 19 -3.37 22.96 5.63
N MET A 20 -3.01 22.25 4.56
CA MET A 20 -3.63 20.97 4.21
C MET A 20 -3.34 19.90 5.27
N VAL A 21 -2.11 19.86 5.81
CA VAL A 21 -1.77 18.95 6.92
C VAL A 21 -2.61 19.26 8.15
N ASP A 22 -2.84 20.52 8.47
CA ASP A 22 -3.72 20.89 9.59
C ASP A 22 -5.19 20.57 9.33
N ALA A 23 -5.69 20.75 8.10
CA ALA A 23 -7.02 20.29 7.71
C ALA A 23 -7.17 18.78 7.91
N VAL A 24 -6.16 18.00 7.49
CA VAL A 24 -6.10 16.54 7.70
C VAL A 24 -6.14 16.18 9.18
N ARG A 25 -5.33 16.81 10.03
CA ARG A 25 -5.26 16.49 11.47
C ARG A 25 -6.58 16.70 12.20
N HIS A 26 -7.40 17.65 11.73
CA HIS A 26 -8.71 17.97 12.32
C HIS A 26 -9.88 17.33 11.55
N ASP A 27 -9.60 16.54 10.51
CA ASP A 27 -10.59 15.99 9.57
C ASP A 27 -11.54 17.06 9.01
N ASP A 28 -11.00 18.25 8.73
CA ASP A 28 -11.73 19.42 8.21
C ASP A 28 -11.82 19.36 6.69
N ALA A 29 -12.85 18.67 6.20
CA ALA A 29 -13.13 18.55 4.77
C ALA A 29 -13.41 19.89 4.09
N GLN A 30 -14.08 20.83 4.76
CA GLN A 30 -14.44 22.11 4.15
C GLN A 30 -13.19 22.94 3.91
N PHE A 31 -12.27 22.97 4.88
CA PHE A 31 -11.00 23.67 4.72
C PHE A 31 -10.11 22.99 3.68
N ALA A 32 -10.06 21.65 3.65
CA ALA A 32 -9.36 20.91 2.61
C ALA A 32 -9.93 21.23 1.19
N GLU A 33 -11.25 21.21 1.02
CA GLU A 33 -11.90 21.57 -0.26
C GLU A 33 -11.60 23.03 -0.65
N ALA A 34 -11.60 23.95 0.32
CA ALA A 34 -11.23 25.34 0.08
C ALA A 34 -9.79 25.45 -0.45
N LEU A 35 -8.82 24.78 0.17
CA LEU A 35 -7.43 24.79 -0.28
C LEU A 35 -7.27 24.26 -1.71
N LEU A 36 -7.94 23.15 -2.04
CA LEU A 36 -7.92 22.57 -3.39
C LEU A 36 -8.55 23.52 -4.43
N SER A 37 -9.67 24.16 -4.09
CA SER A 37 -10.34 25.13 -4.97
C SER A 37 -9.51 26.40 -5.23
N HIS A 38 -8.59 26.74 -4.32
CA HIS A 38 -7.67 27.87 -4.44
C HIS A 38 -6.33 27.50 -5.10
N GLY A 39 -6.26 26.34 -5.75
CA GLY A 39 -5.15 25.95 -6.61
C GLY A 39 -4.07 25.10 -5.95
N LEU A 40 -4.29 24.59 -4.73
CA LEU A 40 -3.42 23.57 -4.16
C LEU A 40 -3.57 22.27 -4.96
N PRO A 41 -2.50 21.75 -5.59
CA PRO A 41 -2.60 20.56 -6.43
C PRO A 41 -2.84 19.31 -5.59
N LEU A 42 -3.64 18.37 -6.09
CA LEU A 42 -3.80 17.07 -5.45
C LEU A 42 -2.46 16.32 -5.38
N HIS A 43 -2.07 15.93 -4.17
CA HIS A 43 -0.82 15.21 -3.91
C HIS A 43 -1.05 13.88 -3.16
N PRO A 44 -0.30 12.80 -3.47
CA PRO A 44 -0.38 11.53 -2.73
C PRO A 44 -0.18 11.64 -1.22
N ASP A 45 0.64 12.59 -0.79
CA ASP A 45 0.91 12.77 0.64
C ASP A 45 -0.31 13.24 1.43
N TYR A 46 -1.24 13.98 0.81
CA TYR A 46 -2.48 14.37 1.48
C TYR A 46 -3.37 13.17 1.72
N ALA A 47 -3.52 12.30 0.72
CA ALA A 47 -4.32 11.07 0.85
C ALA A 47 -3.67 10.10 1.85
N LEU A 48 -2.34 9.96 1.81
CA LEU A 48 -1.59 9.14 2.77
C LEU A 48 -1.72 9.69 4.19
N GLY A 49 -1.57 11.01 4.36
CA GLY A 49 -1.76 11.69 5.63
C GLY A 49 -3.17 11.50 6.16
N ALA A 50 -4.18 11.78 5.36
CA ALA A 50 -5.59 11.62 5.73
C ALA A 50 -5.92 10.18 6.15
N ALA A 51 -5.39 9.18 5.44
CA ALA A 51 -5.59 7.78 5.83
C ALA A 51 -4.91 7.42 7.16
N LYS A 52 -3.67 7.89 7.40
CA LYS A 52 -2.95 7.66 8.66
C LYS A 52 -3.61 8.36 9.85
N TRP A 53 -4.15 9.57 9.63
CA TRP A 53 -4.91 10.32 10.64
C TRP A 53 -6.39 9.88 10.74
N LYS A 54 -6.81 8.92 9.92
CA LYS A 54 -8.21 8.43 9.83
C LYS A 54 -9.21 9.55 9.51
N ALA A 55 -8.76 10.58 8.82
CA ALA A 55 -9.52 11.73 8.38
C ALA A 55 -10.39 11.37 7.17
N LYS A 56 -11.50 10.68 7.44
CA LYS A 56 -12.40 10.13 6.41
C LYS A 56 -13.13 11.24 5.64
N ASN A 57 -13.51 12.33 6.30
CA ASN A 57 -14.17 13.44 5.62
C ASN A 57 -13.19 14.12 4.64
N VAL A 58 -11.92 14.28 5.04
CA VAL A 58 -10.89 14.81 4.14
C VAL A 58 -10.60 13.83 2.99
N LEU A 59 -10.55 12.52 3.23
CA LEU A 59 -10.44 11.54 2.14
C LEU A 59 -11.59 11.65 1.14
N GLU A 60 -12.82 11.80 1.62
CA GLU A 60 -13.98 12.01 0.76
C GLU A 60 -13.87 13.30 -0.05
N ALA A 61 -13.40 14.40 0.55
CA ALA A 61 -13.10 15.64 -0.16
C ALA A 61 -12.05 15.44 -1.26
N LEU A 62 -10.97 14.71 -0.98
CA LEU A 62 -9.95 14.40 -1.99
C LEU A 62 -10.56 13.57 -3.14
N PHE A 63 -11.38 12.56 -2.85
CA PHE A 63 -12.04 11.75 -3.87
C PHE A 63 -12.98 12.57 -4.75
N LYS A 64 -13.79 13.46 -4.15
CA LYS A 64 -14.66 14.39 -4.89
C LYS A 64 -13.88 15.32 -5.82
N ASN A 65 -12.67 15.70 -5.43
CA ASN A 65 -11.78 16.54 -6.23
C ASN A 65 -10.96 15.74 -7.25
N GLY A 66 -11.23 14.44 -7.43
CA GLY A 66 -10.62 13.62 -8.48
C GLY A 66 -9.39 12.82 -8.04
N TRP A 67 -9.11 12.73 -6.73
CA TRP A 67 -8.09 11.81 -6.26
C TRP A 67 -8.47 10.36 -6.57
N ASN A 68 -7.59 9.63 -7.24
CA ASN A 68 -7.78 8.21 -7.52
C ASN A 68 -7.30 7.38 -6.32
N ILE A 69 -8.23 6.69 -5.65
CA ILE A 69 -7.97 5.81 -4.50
C ILE A 69 -6.94 4.69 -4.79
N ASN A 70 -6.81 4.30 -6.05
CA ASN A 70 -5.91 3.27 -6.55
C ASN A 70 -4.61 3.86 -7.14
N LYS A 71 -4.35 5.16 -6.98
CA LYS A 71 -3.06 5.72 -7.39
C LYS A 71 -1.96 5.25 -6.42
N PRO A 72 -0.86 4.64 -6.89
CA PRO A 72 0.30 4.37 -6.06
C PRO A 72 0.85 5.65 -5.43
N ILE A 73 1.37 5.56 -4.20
CA ILE A 73 1.99 6.72 -3.54
C ILE A 73 3.26 7.15 -4.29
N SER A 74 4.04 6.19 -4.75
CA SER A 74 5.22 6.39 -5.59
C SER A 74 5.51 5.12 -6.40
N ASP A 75 6.53 5.14 -7.27
CA ASP A 75 6.94 3.97 -8.05
C ASP A 75 7.33 2.76 -7.16
N ALA A 76 7.76 3.04 -5.92
CA ALA A 76 8.17 2.04 -4.95
C ALA A 76 7.12 1.76 -3.85
N GLN A 77 5.96 2.42 -3.87
CA GLN A 77 4.97 2.33 -2.80
C GLN A 77 3.56 2.09 -3.35
N PRO A 78 2.83 1.08 -2.84
CA PRO A 78 1.49 0.79 -3.32
C PRO A 78 0.51 1.93 -2.97
N PRO A 79 -0.75 1.85 -3.44
CA PRO A 79 -1.80 2.77 -3.04
C PRO A 79 -2.03 2.83 -1.52
N VAL A 80 -2.75 3.87 -1.09
CA VAL A 80 -3.03 4.23 0.32
C VAL A 80 -3.51 3.05 1.17
N LEU A 81 -4.29 2.12 0.59
CA LEU A 81 -4.81 0.95 1.28
C LEU A 81 -3.71 0.13 1.98
N GLY A 82 -2.52 0.00 1.38
CA GLY A 82 -1.40 -0.75 1.97
C GLY A 82 -0.85 -0.12 3.25
N PHE A 83 -0.95 1.20 3.40
CA PHE A 83 -0.40 1.94 4.54
C PHE A 83 -1.28 1.93 5.79
N VAL A 84 -2.54 1.52 5.64
CA VAL A 84 -3.48 1.35 6.75
C VAL A 84 -3.78 -0.11 7.02
N ALA A 85 -3.01 -1.05 6.46
CA ALA A 85 -3.33 -2.49 6.50
C ALA A 85 -3.49 -3.08 7.92
N GLN A 86 -2.90 -2.46 8.95
CA GLN A 86 -3.08 -2.87 10.35
C GLN A 86 -4.38 -2.36 10.98
N ASP A 87 -4.99 -1.32 10.42
CA ASP A 87 -6.23 -0.73 10.91
C ASP A 87 -7.44 -1.33 10.17
N GLN A 88 -8.10 -2.29 10.80
CA GLN A 88 -9.22 -3.01 10.20
C GLN A 88 -10.38 -2.10 9.78
N ASP A 89 -10.65 -1.02 10.52
CA ASP A 89 -11.74 -0.09 10.24
C ASP A 89 -11.42 0.77 9.01
N MET A 90 -10.17 1.25 8.90
CA MET A 90 -9.72 2.00 7.72
C MET A 90 -9.61 1.11 6.49
N VAL A 91 -9.12 -0.12 6.62
CA VAL A 91 -9.12 -1.11 5.52
C VAL A 91 -10.54 -1.35 5.01
N SER A 92 -11.47 -1.66 5.92
CA SER A 92 -12.87 -1.92 5.56
C SER A 92 -13.51 -0.71 4.89
N TRP A 93 -13.20 0.50 5.37
CA TRP A 93 -13.72 1.73 4.79
C TRP A 93 -13.17 1.97 3.38
N LEU A 94 -11.85 1.88 3.17
CA LEU A 94 -11.24 2.09 1.85
C LEU A 94 -11.69 1.05 0.82
N LEU A 95 -11.79 -0.23 1.20
CA LEU A 95 -12.30 -1.29 0.33
C LEU A 95 -13.74 -1.02 -0.11
N ARG A 96 -14.61 -0.53 0.79
CA ARG A 96 -15.97 -0.10 0.44
C ARG A 96 -16.02 1.08 -0.53
N TYR A 97 -15.00 1.93 -0.51
CA TYR A 97 -14.82 3.04 -1.44
C TYR A 97 -14.12 2.63 -2.76
N GLY A 98 -13.91 1.32 -2.99
CA GLY A 98 -13.37 0.80 -4.25
C GLY A 98 -11.85 0.77 -4.31
N ALA A 99 -11.16 0.81 -3.16
CA ALA A 99 -9.74 0.51 -3.12
C ALA A 99 -9.49 -0.93 -3.57
N ASP A 100 -8.55 -1.11 -4.50
CA ASP A 100 -8.17 -2.38 -5.06
C ASP A 100 -6.98 -2.97 -4.27
N PRO A 101 -7.13 -4.14 -3.62
CA PRO A 101 -6.05 -4.79 -2.88
C PRO A 101 -4.88 -5.24 -3.78
N ASN A 102 -5.07 -5.28 -5.10
CA ASN A 102 -4.13 -5.83 -6.09
C ASN A 102 -3.39 -4.76 -6.89
N GLN A 103 -3.77 -3.48 -6.73
CA GLN A 103 -3.19 -2.42 -7.52
C GLN A 103 -1.70 -2.25 -7.19
N LYS A 104 -0.84 -2.59 -8.15
CA LYS A 104 0.61 -2.55 -7.96
C LYS A 104 1.23 -1.19 -8.24
N CYS A 105 2.33 -0.91 -7.55
CA CYS A 105 3.32 0.08 -7.98
C CYS A 105 4.30 -0.53 -9.00
N GLN A 106 5.28 0.25 -9.47
CA GLN A 106 6.20 -0.16 -10.53
C GLN A 106 7.04 -1.39 -10.17
N ILE A 107 7.40 -1.54 -8.89
CA ILE A 107 8.20 -2.67 -8.39
C ILE A 107 7.39 -3.90 -7.95
N ASP A 108 6.15 -4.03 -8.42
CA ASP A 108 5.25 -5.17 -8.13
C ASP A 108 4.71 -5.23 -6.70
N LEU A 109 4.78 -4.15 -5.90
CA LEU A 109 4.16 -4.15 -4.56
C LEU A 109 2.70 -3.73 -4.64
N THR A 110 1.82 -4.49 -3.99
CA THR A 110 0.38 -4.20 -3.88
C THR A 110 0.01 -3.84 -2.43
N PRO A 111 -1.20 -3.30 -2.19
CA PRO A 111 -1.72 -3.16 -0.84
C PRO A 111 -1.74 -4.49 -0.07
N LEU A 112 -2.08 -5.60 -0.75
CA LEU A 112 -2.02 -6.93 -0.15
C LEU A 112 -0.58 -7.36 0.20
N SER A 113 0.45 -6.98 -0.57
CA SER A 113 1.86 -7.20 -0.19
C SER A 113 2.19 -6.59 1.17
N TYR A 114 1.77 -5.34 1.41
CA TYR A 114 1.97 -4.64 2.68
C TYR A 114 1.16 -5.28 3.82
N ALA A 115 -0.08 -5.68 3.55
CA ALA A 115 -0.88 -6.41 4.53
C ALA A 115 -0.23 -7.73 4.93
N VAL A 116 0.28 -8.49 3.97
CA VAL A 116 0.98 -9.75 4.22
C VAL A 116 2.26 -9.54 5.04
N HIS A 117 2.98 -8.44 4.84
CA HIS A 117 4.18 -8.14 5.63
C HIS A 117 3.84 -7.66 7.05
N TYR A 118 2.90 -6.73 7.20
CA TYR A 118 2.77 -5.95 8.44
C TYR A 118 1.47 -6.17 9.21
N ALA A 119 0.41 -6.69 8.56
CA ALA A 119 -0.90 -6.77 9.18
C ALA A 119 -1.12 -8.08 9.95
N PRO A 120 -2.04 -8.10 10.93
CA PRO A 120 -2.53 -9.33 11.53
C PRO A 120 -3.19 -10.24 10.48
N VAL A 121 -3.19 -11.55 10.74
CA VAL A 121 -3.80 -12.55 9.84
C VAL A 121 -5.27 -12.26 9.54
N SER A 122 -6.02 -11.69 10.49
CA SER A 122 -7.42 -11.27 10.28
C SER A 122 -7.57 -10.24 9.16
N ASN A 123 -6.65 -9.29 9.06
CA ASN A 123 -6.68 -8.26 8.03
C ASN A 123 -6.21 -8.82 6.69
N ILE A 124 -5.24 -9.74 6.67
CA ILE A 124 -4.87 -10.46 5.45
C ILE A 124 -6.09 -11.20 4.87
N LYS A 125 -6.84 -11.92 5.73
CA LYS A 125 -8.11 -12.56 5.34
C LYS A 125 -9.15 -11.55 4.83
N LEU A 126 -9.21 -10.36 5.41
CA LEU A 126 -10.10 -9.29 4.94
C LEU A 126 -9.73 -8.83 3.53
N PHE A 127 -8.46 -8.64 3.21
CA PHE A 127 -8.02 -8.29 1.85
C PHE A 127 -8.35 -9.41 0.85
N LEU A 128 -8.03 -10.66 1.19
CA LEU A 128 -8.33 -11.83 0.34
C LEU A 128 -9.84 -11.97 0.10
N GLY A 129 -10.66 -11.81 1.15
CA GLY A 129 -12.13 -11.82 1.04
C GLY A 129 -12.73 -10.66 0.23
N ASN A 130 -11.95 -9.62 -0.08
CA ASN A 130 -12.33 -8.51 -0.95
C ASN A 130 -11.61 -8.56 -2.31
N GLY A 131 -11.30 -9.77 -2.80
CA GLY A 131 -10.76 -9.99 -4.14
C GLY A 131 -9.24 -9.88 -4.22
N GLY A 132 -8.54 -10.01 -3.10
CA GLY A 132 -7.07 -10.11 -3.10
C GLY A 132 -6.58 -11.30 -3.92
N ASP A 133 -5.69 -11.05 -4.87
CA ASP A 133 -5.08 -12.02 -5.77
C ASP A 133 -3.71 -12.46 -5.24
N THR A 134 -3.60 -13.75 -4.94
CA THR A 134 -2.38 -14.34 -4.39
C THR A 134 -1.27 -14.56 -5.43
N GLN A 135 -1.56 -14.38 -6.71
CA GLN A 135 -0.60 -14.55 -7.80
C GLN A 135 0.26 -13.32 -8.07
N GLN A 136 -0.05 -12.19 -7.43
CA GLN A 136 0.64 -10.91 -7.60
C GLN A 136 1.30 -10.47 -6.30
N GLY A 137 2.20 -9.48 -6.35
CA GLY A 137 2.65 -8.85 -5.12
C GLY A 137 3.75 -9.58 -4.36
N GLN A 138 4.33 -10.65 -4.90
CA GLN A 138 5.40 -11.44 -4.26
C GLN A 138 5.03 -11.89 -2.81
N LEU A 139 3.77 -12.22 -2.55
CA LEU A 139 3.23 -12.36 -1.19
C LEU A 139 3.99 -13.36 -0.31
N LEU A 140 4.38 -14.52 -0.85
CA LEU A 140 5.11 -15.53 -0.07
C LEU A 140 6.46 -14.98 0.43
N PHE A 141 7.15 -14.16 -0.37
CA PHE A 141 8.41 -13.54 0.05
C PHE A 141 8.18 -12.55 1.18
N HIS A 142 7.14 -11.71 1.10
CA HIS A 142 6.77 -10.81 2.20
C HIS A 142 6.32 -11.54 3.46
N ALA A 143 5.62 -12.68 3.32
CA ALA A 143 5.23 -13.50 4.46
C ALA A 143 6.45 -14.07 5.20
N MET A 144 7.51 -14.42 4.48
CA MET A 144 8.77 -14.85 5.09
C MET A 144 9.52 -13.72 5.78
N ASP A 145 9.40 -12.47 5.35
CA ASP A 145 10.09 -11.34 5.99
C ASP A 145 9.44 -10.90 7.30
N ARG A 146 8.28 -11.47 7.66
CA ARG A 146 7.61 -11.21 8.94
C ARG A 146 8.46 -11.67 10.13
N GLU A 147 8.34 -10.93 11.23
CA GLU A 147 8.91 -11.29 12.53
C GLU A 147 8.12 -12.40 13.24
N SER A 148 6.81 -12.50 12.97
CA SER A 148 5.91 -13.46 13.61
C SER A 148 4.81 -13.96 12.65
N GLU A 149 4.15 -15.06 13.02
CA GLU A 149 3.06 -15.69 12.25
C GLU A 149 3.46 -16.14 10.82
N VAL A 150 4.77 -16.29 10.55
CA VAL A 150 5.30 -16.66 9.22
C VAL A 150 4.62 -17.92 8.68
N ILE A 151 4.57 -18.99 9.48
CA ILE A 151 3.98 -20.27 9.05
C ILE A 151 2.47 -20.15 8.84
N GLU A 152 1.75 -19.42 9.68
CA GLU A 152 0.30 -19.23 9.53
C GLU A 152 -0.03 -18.45 8.27
N VAL A 153 0.69 -17.36 8.00
CA VAL A 153 0.49 -16.54 6.79
C VAL A 153 0.89 -17.31 5.54
N LEU A 154 2.01 -18.03 5.53
CA LEU A 154 2.40 -18.88 4.40
C LEU A 154 1.36 -19.96 4.13
N THR A 155 0.89 -20.66 5.18
CA THR A 155 -0.15 -21.69 5.05
C THR A 155 -1.43 -21.12 4.46
N LEU A 156 -1.85 -19.93 4.93
CA LEU A 156 -3.02 -19.23 4.38
C LEU A 156 -2.83 -18.93 2.89
N LEU A 157 -1.70 -18.33 2.50
CA LEU A 157 -1.44 -17.94 1.12
C LEU A 157 -1.33 -19.15 0.18
N LEU A 158 -0.64 -20.21 0.61
CA LEU A 158 -0.54 -21.46 -0.17
C LEU A 158 -1.92 -22.10 -0.39
N LYS A 159 -2.76 -22.13 0.65
CA LYS A 159 -4.14 -22.61 0.54
C LYS A 159 -4.98 -21.79 -0.46
N GLU A 160 -4.72 -20.49 -0.54
CA GLU A 160 -5.34 -19.56 -1.48
C GLU A 160 -4.62 -19.53 -2.85
N GLY A 161 -3.73 -20.51 -3.14
CA GLY A 161 -3.14 -20.72 -4.46
C GLY A 161 -1.92 -19.85 -4.79
N ALA A 162 -1.26 -19.25 -3.79
CA ALA A 162 -0.06 -18.46 -4.04
C ALA A 162 1.06 -19.28 -4.73
N PRO A 163 1.72 -18.75 -5.77
CA PRO A 163 2.72 -19.49 -6.53
C PRO A 163 4.02 -19.62 -5.74
N TYR A 164 4.37 -20.85 -5.33
CA TYR A 164 5.59 -21.13 -4.56
C TYR A 164 6.79 -21.53 -5.42
N ASN A 165 6.55 -21.98 -6.66
CA ASN A 165 7.61 -22.35 -7.61
C ASN A 165 8.05 -21.20 -8.52
N ALA A 166 7.41 -20.03 -8.44
CA ALA A 166 7.82 -18.86 -9.19
C ALA A 166 9.12 -18.26 -8.62
N THR A 167 9.99 -17.77 -9.50
CA THR A 167 11.14 -17.00 -9.06
C THR A 167 10.71 -15.57 -8.73
N MET A 168 11.42 -14.94 -7.79
CA MET A 168 11.14 -13.56 -7.42
C MET A 168 11.20 -12.64 -8.66
N TYR A 169 10.18 -11.81 -8.84
CA TYR A 169 10.01 -10.90 -9.98
C TYR A 169 9.95 -11.56 -11.37
N GLN A 170 9.69 -12.88 -11.47
CA GLN A 170 9.60 -13.58 -12.76
C GLN A 170 8.68 -12.89 -13.78
N ASN A 171 7.59 -12.29 -13.29
CA ASN A 171 6.57 -11.64 -14.12
C ASN A 171 6.65 -10.10 -14.08
N ASN A 172 7.71 -9.50 -13.49
CA ASN A 172 7.94 -8.07 -13.50
C ASN A 172 9.34 -7.76 -14.09
N PRO A 173 9.44 -7.47 -15.41
CA PRO A 173 10.71 -7.21 -16.07
C PRO A 173 11.50 -6.03 -15.48
N PHE A 174 10.81 -4.99 -14.99
CA PHE A 174 11.47 -3.84 -14.38
C PHE A 174 12.19 -4.24 -13.09
N SER A 175 11.47 -4.85 -12.14
CA SER A 175 12.06 -5.36 -10.90
C SER A 175 13.11 -6.44 -11.16
N TRP A 176 12.86 -7.35 -12.12
CA TRP A 176 13.84 -8.35 -12.53
C TRP A 176 15.15 -7.68 -12.98
N SER A 177 15.09 -6.70 -13.87
CA SER A 177 16.28 -6.00 -14.38
C SER A 177 17.08 -5.30 -13.27
N LEU A 178 16.38 -4.76 -12.26
CA LEU A 178 17.00 -4.07 -11.12
C LEU A 178 17.67 -5.05 -10.14
N HIS A 179 17.21 -6.31 -10.08
CA HIS A 179 17.58 -7.23 -8.99
C HIS A 179 18.17 -8.57 -9.46
N ALA A 180 18.23 -8.86 -10.76
CA ALA A 180 18.69 -10.14 -11.30
C ALA A 180 20.10 -10.52 -10.84
N PHE A 181 20.99 -9.54 -10.63
CA PHE A 181 22.36 -9.78 -10.18
C PHE A 181 22.45 -10.33 -8.74
N MET A 182 21.37 -10.23 -7.95
CA MET A 182 21.33 -10.70 -6.56
C MET A 182 20.91 -12.17 -6.43
N GLY A 183 20.66 -12.89 -7.53
CA GLY A 183 20.24 -14.29 -7.50
C GLY A 183 18.76 -14.46 -7.13
N LEU A 184 17.87 -14.06 -8.03
CA LEU A 184 16.42 -14.20 -7.86
C LEU A 184 16.01 -15.68 -7.87
N GLY A 185 15.80 -16.24 -6.68
CA GLY A 185 15.38 -17.62 -6.47
C GLY A 185 13.88 -17.78 -6.23
N THR A 186 13.45 -19.02 -6.04
CA THR A 186 12.10 -19.34 -5.51
C THR A 186 12.03 -19.09 -4.01
N ILE A 187 10.83 -19.19 -3.44
CA ILE A 187 10.64 -19.08 -1.99
C ILE A 187 11.45 -20.14 -1.22
N LEU A 188 11.59 -21.35 -1.78
CA LEU A 188 12.37 -22.44 -1.20
C LEU A 188 13.88 -22.13 -1.15
N HIS A 189 14.42 -21.49 -2.20
CA HIS A 189 15.82 -21.06 -2.21
C HIS A 189 16.08 -20.06 -1.09
N LYS A 190 15.18 -19.07 -0.94
CA LYS A 190 15.31 -18.03 0.09
C LYS A 190 15.12 -18.58 1.50
N ALA A 191 14.18 -19.52 1.71
CA ALA A 191 14.00 -20.20 2.99
C ALA A 191 15.25 -21.01 3.40
N THR A 192 15.85 -21.71 2.44
CA THR A 192 17.10 -22.46 2.64
C THR A 192 18.27 -21.52 2.96
N GLU A 193 18.43 -20.42 2.21
CA GLU A 193 19.46 -19.40 2.45
C GLU A 193 19.37 -18.81 3.87
N LEU A 194 18.14 -18.52 4.33
CA LEU A 194 17.89 -17.96 5.66
C LEU A 194 17.88 -19.01 6.78
N GLY A 195 18.03 -20.29 6.47
CA GLY A 195 17.97 -21.38 7.45
C GLY A 195 16.60 -21.57 8.11
N LYS A 196 15.51 -21.16 7.44
CA LYS A 196 14.13 -21.28 7.97
C LYS A 196 13.59 -22.70 7.78
N VAL A 197 14.08 -23.63 8.60
CA VAL A 197 13.78 -25.08 8.49
C VAL A 197 12.28 -25.38 8.49
N ASP A 198 11.49 -24.69 9.32
CA ASP A 198 10.04 -24.93 9.39
C ASP A 198 9.32 -24.51 8.09
N VAL A 199 9.81 -23.46 7.42
CA VAL A 199 9.30 -23.01 6.12
C VAL A 199 9.70 -23.99 5.03
N VAL A 200 10.94 -24.49 5.05
CA VAL A 200 11.40 -25.52 4.10
C VAL A 200 10.50 -26.76 4.18
N ARG A 201 10.24 -27.27 5.39
CA ARG A 201 9.34 -28.41 5.61
C ARG A 201 7.93 -28.15 5.10
N LEU A 202 7.36 -26.99 5.42
CA LEU A 202 6.02 -26.61 4.95
C LEU A 202 5.94 -26.64 3.41
N LEU A 203 6.96 -26.13 2.73
CA LEU A 203 7.01 -26.08 1.26
C LEU A 203 7.22 -27.47 0.64
N GLU A 204 8.04 -28.32 1.26
CA GLU A 204 8.23 -29.71 0.83
C GLU A 204 6.92 -30.52 0.95
N ASP A 205 6.21 -30.41 2.08
CA ASP A 205 4.92 -31.09 2.28
C ASP A 205 3.84 -30.62 1.28
N SER A 206 3.95 -29.37 0.82
CA SER A 206 3.05 -28.78 -0.17
C SER A 206 3.34 -29.22 -1.61
N ILE A 207 4.50 -29.84 -1.88
CA ILE A 207 4.87 -30.37 -3.22
C ILE A 207 4.28 -31.76 -3.46
N ASP A 208 4.00 -32.51 -2.39
CA ASP A 208 3.56 -33.91 -2.47
C ASP A 208 2.05 -34.09 -2.73
N HIS A 209 1.29 -33.02 -2.97
CA HIS A 209 -0.17 -33.01 -3.16
C HIS A 209 -0.60 -32.21 -4.40
#